data_AF-A0A925KIL0-F1
#
_entry.id   AF-A0A925KIL0-F1
#
_cell.length_a   1.000
_cell.length_b   1.000
_cell.length_c   1.000
_cell.angle_alpha   90.00
_cell.angle_beta   90.00
_cell.angle_gamma   90.00
#
_symmetry.space_group_name_H-M   'P 1'
#
loop_
_entity.id
_entity.type
_entity.pdbx_description
1 polymer ?
#
loop_
_entity_poly.entity_id
_entity_poly.type
_entity_poly.pdbx_seq_one_letter_code
_entity_poly.pdbx_strand_id
1 'polypeptide(L)'
;NHIDMPIVGIGVSRDPADQEPLVLKEAQAVCDLLGLGLQVPRDAVLSIGGYWQPKYSLPNDGMVEAVQWLARSEGLLLDPVYTGKVMAGLIGLARQGYFAPGEKLLFLHTGGLPSLHAYEAVVLGEGGAR
;
A
#
# COMPACT_ATOMS: atom_id res chain seq x y z
N ASN A 1 -19.00 -18.25 4.34
CA ASN A 1 -18.89 -17.14 3.37
C ASN A 1 -17.83 -17.55 2.36
N HIS A 2 -18.05 -17.37 1.05
CA HIS A 2 -17.20 -17.87 -0.03
C HIS A 2 -16.30 -16.75 -0.61
N ILE A 3 -15.67 -15.97 0.27
CA ILE A 3 -14.80 -14.87 -0.16
C ILE A 3 -13.39 -15.44 -0.30
N ASP A 4 -13.05 -15.86 -1.51
CA ASP A 4 -11.72 -16.35 -1.89
C ASP A 4 -10.89 -15.25 -2.59
N MET A 5 -11.02 -14.01 -2.12
CA MET A 5 -10.27 -12.86 -2.68
C MET A 5 -8.95 -12.69 -1.93
N PRO A 6 -7.79 -12.77 -2.62
CA PRO A 6 -6.51 -12.55 -1.96
C PRO A 6 -6.38 -11.10 -1.49
N ILE A 7 -5.81 -10.91 -0.30
CA ILE A 7 -5.50 -9.60 0.27
C ILE A 7 -3.98 -9.44 0.22
N VAL A 8 -3.51 -8.44 -0.53
CA VAL A 8 -2.08 -8.13 -0.67
C VAL A 8 -1.79 -6.78 -0.03
N GLY A 9 -0.86 -6.76 0.93
CA GLY A 9 -0.36 -5.53 1.53
C GLY A 9 0.85 -4.99 0.77
N ILE A 10 0.91 -3.67 0.54
CA ILE A 10 2.17 -3.01 0.16
C ILE A 10 2.81 -2.45 1.43
N GLY A 11 4.03 -2.88 1.74
CA GLY A 11 4.79 -2.39 2.89
C GLY A 11 5.09 -0.91 2.75
N VAL A 12 4.80 -0.13 3.79
CA VAL A 12 5.03 1.32 3.86
C VAL A 12 6.19 1.71 4.80
N SER A 13 6.76 0.74 5.51
CA SER A 13 7.82 0.96 6.51
C SER A 13 8.80 -0.20 6.66
N ARG A 14 8.44 -1.41 6.22
CA ARG A 14 9.21 -2.64 6.42
C ARG A 14 8.93 -3.60 5.27
N ASP A 15 9.83 -4.56 5.10
CA ASP A 15 9.71 -5.65 4.13
C ASP A 15 9.00 -6.88 4.73
N PRO A 16 8.56 -7.83 3.88
CA PRO A 16 7.71 -8.95 4.29
C PRO A 16 8.20 -9.76 5.48
N ALA A 17 9.52 -9.98 5.58
CA ALA A 17 10.13 -10.75 6.66
C ALA A 17 9.82 -10.17 8.05
N ASP A 18 9.71 -8.85 8.15
CA ASP A 18 9.40 -8.16 9.42
C ASP A 18 7.91 -7.85 9.57
N GLN A 19 7.20 -7.59 8.46
CA GLN A 19 5.82 -7.13 8.50
C GLN A 19 4.80 -8.27 8.65
N GLU A 20 4.99 -9.38 7.92
CA GLU A 20 4.01 -10.47 7.89
C GLU A 20 3.80 -11.19 9.23
N PRO A 21 4.85 -11.44 10.05
CA PRO A 21 4.64 -12.01 11.38
C PRO A 21 3.76 -11.14 12.28
N LEU A 22 3.85 -9.81 12.16
CA LEU A 22 3.03 -8.88 12.91
C LEU A 22 1.57 -8.93 12.44
N VAL A 23 1.35 -8.91 11.11
CA VAL A 23 0.00 -8.98 10.53
C VAL A 23 -0.68 -10.31 10.89
N LEU A 24 0.03 -11.43 10.80
CA LEU A 24 -0.50 -12.74 11.17
C LEU A 24 -0.91 -12.79 12.64
N LYS A 25 -0.06 -12.26 13.53
CA LYS A 25 -0.34 -12.20 14.97
C LYS A 25 -1.63 -11.42 15.23
N GLU A 26 -1.77 -10.22 14.66
CA GLU A 26 -2.96 -9.39 14.88
C GLU A 26 -4.22 -10.00 14.24
N ALA A 27 -4.09 -10.60 13.05
CA ALA A 27 -5.19 -11.31 12.41
C ALA A 27 -5.70 -12.48 13.26
N GLN A 28 -4.78 -13.29 13.82
CA GLN A 28 -5.15 -14.38 14.72
C GLN A 28 -5.79 -13.85 16.00
N ALA A 29 -5.24 -12.78 16.60
CA ALA A 29 -5.81 -12.17 17.79
C ALA A 29 -7.25 -11.69 17.57
N VAL A 30 -7.58 -11.17 16.38
CA VAL A 30 -8.95 -10.80 16.01
C VAL A 30 -9.85 -12.05 15.90
N CYS A 31 -9.38 -13.14 15.27
CA CYS A 31 -10.14 -14.39 15.21
C CYS A 31 -10.44 -14.97 16.60
N ASP A 32 -9.46 -14.92 17.50
CA ASP A 32 -9.59 -15.40 18.88
C ASP A 32 -10.55 -14.51 19.68
N LEU A 33 -10.42 -13.18 19.57
CA LEU A 33 -11.30 -12.22 20.23
C LEU A 33 -12.76 -12.40 19.82
N LEU A 34 -13.01 -12.70 18.55
CA LEU A 34 -14.34 -12.93 18.01
C LEU A 34 -14.84 -14.37 18.23
N GLY A 35 -14.02 -15.27 18.80
CA GLY A 35 -14.40 -16.65 19.07
C GLY A 35 -14.68 -17.49 17.81
N LEU A 36 -14.01 -17.18 16.69
CA LEU A 36 -14.35 -17.80 15.39
C LEU A 36 -13.89 -19.27 15.27
N GLY A 37 -12.99 -19.73 16.16
CA GLY A 37 -12.41 -21.08 16.07
C GLY A 37 -11.58 -21.29 14.81
N LEU A 38 -11.10 -20.21 14.18
CA LEU A 38 -10.30 -20.22 12.97
C LEU A 38 -8.82 -20.06 13.30
N GLN A 39 -7.99 -20.79 12.57
CA GLN A 39 -6.55 -20.55 12.51
C GLN A 39 -6.25 -19.83 11.21
N VAL A 40 -5.63 -18.64 11.30
CA VAL A 40 -5.26 -17.86 10.13
C VAL A 40 -4.10 -18.55 9.42
N PRO A 41 -4.27 -18.99 8.15
CA PRO A 41 -3.18 -19.61 7.39
C PRO A 41 -2.03 -18.63 7.17
N ARG A 42 -0.78 -19.11 7.22
CA ARG A 42 0.40 -18.25 7.04
C ARG A 42 0.46 -17.63 5.65
N ASP A 43 0.01 -18.37 4.64
CA ASP A 43 -0.07 -17.97 3.23
C ASP A 43 -1.25 -17.04 2.92
N ALA A 44 -2.19 -16.86 3.85
CA ALA A 44 -3.23 -15.82 3.74
C ALA A 44 -2.69 -14.40 4.03
N VAL A 45 -1.49 -14.29 4.61
CA VAL A 45 -0.84 -13.01 4.90
C VAL A 45 0.24 -12.76 3.86
N LEU A 46 -0.07 -11.90 2.89
CA LEU A 46 0.81 -11.56 1.77
C LEU A 46 1.19 -10.09 1.83
N SER A 47 2.48 -9.80 1.72
CA SER A 47 2.96 -8.44 1.58
C SER A 47 4.07 -8.29 0.55
N ILE A 48 4.18 -7.10 -0.04
CA ILE A 48 5.19 -6.73 -1.02
C ILE A 48 5.97 -5.54 -0.48
N GLY A 49 7.29 -5.69 -0.39
CA GLY A 49 8.22 -4.70 0.15
C GLY A 49 8.81 -3.75 -0.90
N GLY A 50 9.82 -2.99 -0.49
CA GLY A 50 10.64 -2.15 -1.38
C GLY A 50 10.06 -0.78 -1.74
N TYR A 51 8.76 -0.66 -2.02
CA TYR A 51 8.15 0.61 -2.46
C TYR A 51 8.16 1.73 -1.40
N TRP A 52 8.46 1.40 -0.14
CA TRP A 52 8.50 2.35 0.97
C TRP A 52 9.82 3.10 1.13
N GLN A 53 10.87 2.65 0.44
CA GLN A 53 12.20 3.25 0.50
C GLN A 53 12.18 4.74 0.11
N PRO A 54 13.15 5.55 0.57
CA PRO A 54 14.34 5.16 1.32
C PRO A 54 14.08 4.89 2.80
N LYS A 55 13.05 5.51 3.39
CA LYS A 55 12.62 5.29 4.79
C LYS A 55 11.12 5.54 4.92
N TYR A 56 10.56 5.08 6.03
CA TYR A 56 9.22 5.46 6.44
C TYR A 56 9.03 6.99 6.40
N SER A 57 7.89 7.45 5.90
CA SER A 57 7.52 8.87 5.76
C SER A 57 8.38 9.73 4.82
N LEU A 58 9.46 9.19 4.25
CA LEU A 58 10.24 9.92 3.25
C LEU A 58 9.64 9.70 1.85
N PRO A 59 9.49 10.78 1.06
CA PRO A 59 8.98 10.69 -0.30
C PRO A 59 9.98 10.00 -1.23
N ASN A 60 9.47 9.45 -2.32
CA ASN A 60 10.26 8.90 -3.43
C ASN A 60 9.55 9.17 -4.76
N ASP A 61 10.27 9.03 -5.87
CA ASP A 61 9.77 9.40 -7.19
C ASP A 61 8.56 8.56 -7.63
N GLY A 62 8.54 7.26 -7.30
CA GLY A 62 7.41 6.39 -7.62
C GLY A 62 6.13 6.78 -6.88
N MET A 63 6.25 7.21 -5.63
CA MET A 63 5.14 7.78 -4.86
C MET A 63 4.64 9.08 -5.48
N VAL A 64 5.55 10.00 -5.83
CA VAL A 64 5.17 11.29 -6.46
C VAL A 64 4.46 11.03 -7.79
N GLU A 65 4.99 10.13 -8.62
CA GLU A 65 4.37 9.69 -9.87
C GLU A 65 2.95 9.18 -9.62
N ALA A 66 2.78 8.27 -8.64
CA ALA A 66 1.49 7.65 -8.34
C ALA A 66 0.45 8.67 -7.86
N VAL A 67 0.84 9.58 -6.96
CA VAL A 67 -0.04 10.66 -6.46
C VAL A 67 -0.45 11.57 -7.60
N GLN A 68 0.50 12.04 -8.41
CA GLN A 68 0.21 12.94 -9.53
C GLN A 68 -0.64 12.25 -10.60
N TRP A 69 -0.35 11.00 -10.93
CA TRP A 69 -1.08 10.24 -11.95
C TRP A 69 -2.53 10.08 -11.53
N LEU A 70 -2.80 9.55 -10.33
CA LEU A 70 -4.18 9.29 -9.89
C LEU A 70 -4.99 10.58 -9.71
N ALA A 71 -4.35 11.65 -9.21
CA ALA A 71 -4.99 12.95 -9.10
C ALA A 71 -5.40 13.52 -10.48
N ARG A 72 -4.55 13.34 -11.51
CA ARG A 72 -4.80 13.87 -12.86
C ARG A 72 -5.75 13.00 -13.69
N SER A 73 -5.73 11.68 -13.50
CA SER A 73 -6.56 10.77 -14.28
C SER A 73 -7.94 10.53 -13.67
N GLU A 74 -8.01 10.36 -12.34
CA GLU A 74 -9.24 9.95 -11.64
C GLU A 74 -9.78 11.01 -10.69
N GLY A 75 -9.07 12.13 -10.48
CA GLY A 75 -9.45 13.14 -9.50
C GLY A 75 -9.35 12.66 -8.05
N LEU A 76 -8.64 11.55 -7.81
CA LEU A 76 -8.45 10.98 -6.47
C LEU A 76 -7.09 11.41 -5.91
N LEU A 77 -7.13 12.05 -4.75
CA LEU A 77 -5.94 12.49 -4.04
C LEU A 77 -5.43 11.37 -3.13
N LEU A 78 -4.13 11.11 -3.19
CA LEU A 78 -3.44 10.16 -2.31
C LEU A 78 -2.46 10.89 -1.41
N ASP A 79 -2.20 10.32 -0.25
CA ASP A 79 -1.24 10.85 0.71
C ASP A 79 0.20 10.36 0.43
N PRO A 80 1.24 11.18 0.68
CA PRO A 80 2.63 10.79 0.37
C PRO A 80 3.26 9.75 1.30
N VAL A 81 2.64 9.45 2.44
CA VAL A 81 3.20 8.54 3.46
C VAL A 81 2.69 7.11 3.28
N TYR A 82 1.42 6.93 2.96
CA TYR A 82 0.80 5.60 2.86
C TYR A 82 0.26 5.32 1.47
N THR A 83 -0.89 5.87 1.14
CA THR A 83 -1.70 5.52 -0.03
C THR A 83 -0.98 5.79 -1.34
N GLY A 84 -0.16 6.86 -1.42
CA GLY A 84 0.71 7.12 -2.57
C GLY A 84 1.75 6.02 -2.80
N LYS A 85 2.34 5.47 -1.73
CA LYS A 85 3.30 4.35 -1.83
C LYS A 85 2.62 3.02 -2.15
N VAL A 86 1.42 2.78 -1.62
CA VAL A 86 0.62 1.60 -1.99
C VAL A 86 0.22 1.66 -3.46
N MET A 87 -0.20 2.83 -3.95
CA MET A 87 -0.52 3.01 -5.37
C MET A 87 0.72 2.90 -6.26
N ALA A 88 1.87 3.42 -5.85
CA ALA A 88 3.14 3.21 -6.55
C ALA A 88 3.48 1.72 -6.66
N GLY A 89 3.26 0.96 -5.58
CA GLY A 89 3.37 -0.50 -5.57
C GLY A 89 2.45 -1.17 -6.57
N LEU A 90 1.17 -0.83 -6.56
CA LEU A 90 0.17 -1.37 -7.48
C LEU A 90 0.54 -1.08 -8.94
N ILE A 91 0.89 0.15 -9.28
CA ILE A 91 1.33 0.55 -10.62
C ILE A 91 2.59 -0.20 -11.03
N GLY A 92 3.57 -0.31 -10.14
CA GLY A 92 4.82 -1.04 -10.37
C GLY A 92 4.57 -2.52 -10.69
N LEU A 93 3.73 -3.19 -9.91
CA LEU A 93 3.35 -4.58 -10.12
C LEU A 93 2.60 -4.78 -11.44
N ALA A 94 1.68 -3.87 -11.78
CA ALA A 94 0.99 -3.91 -13.07
C ALA A 94 1.98 -3.78 -14.25
N ARG A 95 2.95 -2.86 -14.15
CA ARG A 95 4.00 -2.69 -15.17
C ARG A 95 4.92 -3.91 -15.30
N GLN A 96 5.11 -4.65 -14.21
CA GLN A 96 5.89 -5.90 -14.20
C GLN A 96 5.11 -7.12 -14.70
N GLY A 97 3.82 -6.96 -15.04
CA GLY A 97 2.97 -8.07 -15.47
C GLY A 97 2.59 -9.03 -14.34
N TYR A 98 2.60 -8.56 -13.09
CA TYR A 98 2.22 -9.38 -11.93
C TYR A 98 0.75 -9.81 -11.98
N PHE A 99 -0.13 -8.93 -12.49
CA PHE A 99 -1.56 -9.20 -12.64
C PHE A 99 -1.88 -9.72 -14.05
N ALA A 100 -2.81 -10.66 -14.14
CA ALA A 100 -3.25 -11.18 -15.42
C ALA A 100 -4.04 -10.11 -16.22
N PRO A 101 -3.97 -10.13 -17.57
CA PRO A 101 -4.79 -9.24 -18.38
C PRO A 101 -6.29 -9.40 -18.06
N GLY A 102 -6.95 -8.28 -17.74
CA GLY A 102 -8.38 -8.26 -17.39
C GLY A 102 -8.69 -8.66 -15.94
N GLU A 103 -7.67 -8.91 -15.11
CA GLU A 103 -7.84 -9.14 -13.67
C GLU A 103 -8.44 -7.89 -13.00
N LYS A 104 -9.41 -8.11 -12.10
CA LYS A 104 -10.10 -7.03 -11.39
C LYS A 104 -9.45 -6.82 -10.03
N LEU A 105 -8.98 -5.61 -9.79
CA LEU A 105 -8.32 -5.23 -8.54
C LEU A 105 -9.20 -4.26 -7.75
N LEU A 106 -9.23 -4.44 -6.43
CA LEU A 106 -9.84 -3.48 -5.51
C LEU A 106 -8.73 -2.79 -4.71
N PHE A 107 -8.54 -1.50 -4.95
CA PHE A 107 -7.65 -0.66 -4.14
C PHE A 107 -8.40 -0.11 -2.94
N LEU A 108 -7.91 -0.39 -1.73
CA LEU A 108 -8.46 0.17 -0.50
C LEU A 108 -7.80 1.51 -0.17
N HIS A 109 -8.48 2.60 -0.50
CA HIS A 109 -8.03 3.95 -0.18
C HIS A 109 -8.24 4.25 1.31
N THR A 110 -7.19 4.09 2.12
CA THR A 110 -7.26 4.24 3.59
C THR A 110 -7.24 5.69 4.10
N GLY A 111 -7.07 6.69 3.23
CA GLY A 111 -7.13 8.11 3.60
C GLY A 111 -5.76 8.77 3.64
N GLY A 112 -5.50 9.60 4.65
CA GLY A 112 -4.22 10.29 4.85
C GLY A 112 -4.12 11.70 4.25
N LEU A 113 -5.14 12.15 3.53
CA LEU A 113 -5.17 13.43 2.79
C LEU A 113 -4.58 14.65 3.50
N PRO A 114 -4.82 14.91 4.80
CA PRO A 114 -4.24 16.08 5.46
C PRO A 114 -2.71 16.15 5.38
N SER A 115 -2.00 15.02 5.21
CA SER A 115 -0.55 15.00 5.08
C SER A 115 -0.07 15.66 3.77
N LEU A 116 -0.90 15.74 2.72
CA LEU A 116 -0.53 16.40 1.45
C LEU A 116 -0.03 17.82 1.66
N HIS A 117 -0.65 18.58 2.56
CA HIS A 117 -0.25 19.96 2.86
C HIS A 117 1.18 20.07 3.41
N ALA A 118 1.67 19.04 4.12
CA ALA A 118 3.03 19.02 4.65
C ALA A 118 4.08 18.68 3.56
N TYR A 119 3.66 18.15 2.42
CA TYR A 119 4.52 17.64 1.35
C TYR A 119 4.20 18.28 -0.01
N GLU A 120 3.45 19.38 -0.03
CA GLU A 120 2.94 20.03 -1.25
C GLU A 120 4.06 20.32 -2.25
N ALA A 121 5.14 20.97 -1.81
CA ALA A 121 6.28 21.27 -2.68
C ALA A 121 6.90 20.02 -3.32
N VAL A 122 6.95 18.89 -2.59
CA VAL A 122 7.49 17.64 -3.13
C VAL A 122 6.55 17.05 -4.18
N VAL A 123 5.26 16.97 -3.86
CA VAL A 123 4.24 16.41 -4.77
C VAL A 123 4.06 17.26 -6.03
N LEU A 124 4.22 18.58 -5.93
CA LEU A 124 4.16 19.50 -7.07
C LEU A 124 5.47 19.59 -7.86
N GLY A 125 6.56 18.98 -7.38
CA GLY A 125 7.88 19.05 -8.04
C GLY A 125 8.61 20.39 -7.82
N GLU A 126 8.17 21.18 -6.84
CA GLU A 126 8.76 22.47 -6.45
C GLU A 126 9.87 22.29 -5.39
N GLY A 127 9.96 21.11 -4.78
CA GLY A 127 10.96 20.71 -3.80
C GLY A 127 12.12 19.91 -4.42
N GLY A 128 12.80 20.46 -5.42
CA GLY A 128 14.07 19.91 -5.89
C GLY A 128 15.18 20.06 -4.83
N ALA A 129 16.01 19.02 -4.69
CA ALA A 129 17.10 18.93 -3.73
C ALA A 129 17.89 20.26 -3.54
N ARG A 130 17.96 20.70 -2.29
CA ARG A 130 19.16 21.35 -1.76
C ARG A 130 19.95 20.32 -0.98
#